data_AF-A0A925RPA4-F1
#
_entry.id   AF-A0A925RPA4-F1
#
_cell.length_a   1.000
_cell.length_b   1.000
_cell.length_c   1.000
_cell.angle_alpha   90.00
_cell.angle_beta   90.00
_cell.angle_gamma   90.00
#
_symmetry.space_group_name_H-M   'P 1'
#
loop_
_entity.id
_entity.type
_entity.pdbx_description
1 polymer ?
#
loop_
_entity_poly.entity_id
_entity_poly.type
_entity_poly.pdbx_seq_one_letter_code
_entity_poly.pdbx_strand_id
1 'polypeptide(L)' 'LGALELEAPLPAWSRLADELATRKLSLHNDGKRGTCIFAPPLCITEDELVLGLRSFGDAAVAAFGAFGGPA' A
#
# COMPACT_ATOMS: atom_id res chain seq x y z
N LEU A 1 -13.44 3.78 -2.69
CA LEU A 1 -12.22 3.87 -3.53
C LEU A 1 -11.25 4.82 -2.83
N GLY A 2 -10.00 4.41 -2.64
CA GLY A 2 -8.94 5.26 -2.10
C GLY A 2 -7.65 5.06 -2.90
N ALA A 3 -6.81 6.08 -2.98
CA ALA A 3 -5.51 6.01 -3.65
C ALA A 3 -4.42 6.57 -2.74
N LEU A 4 -3.25 5.93 -2.75
CA LEU A 4 -2.00 6.48 -2.25
C LEU A 4 -1.20 6.94 -3.46
N GLU A 5 -0.83 8.21 -3.48
CA GLU A 5 0.07 8.80 -4.47
C GLU A 5 1.31 9.28 -3.74
N LEU A 6 2.48 8.78 -4.15
CA LEU A 6 3.74 9.06 -3.47
C LEU A 6 4.92 9.00 -4.46
N GLU A 7 5.82 9.97 -4.38
CA GLU A 7 7.11 9.85 -5.05
C GLU A 7 8.05 8.99 -4.19
N ALA A 8 8.42 7.82 -4.71
CA ALA A 8 9.38 6.93 -4.08
C ALA A 8 10.17 6.15 -5.13
N PRO A 9 11.42 5.75 -4.84
CA PRO A 9 12.19 4.90 -5.74
C PRO A 9 11.47 3.59 -6.07
N LEU A 10 11.66 3.08 -7.30
CA LEU A 10 11.08 1.79 -7.72
C LEU A 10 11.35 0.62 -6.74
N PRO A 11 12.54 0.50 -6.10
CA PRO A 11 12.76 -0.54 -5.09
C PRO A 11 11.82 -0.45 -3.88
N ALA A 12 11.42 0.75 -3.47
CA ALA A 12 10.47 0.93 -2.37
C ALA A 12 9.06 0.42 -2.76
N TRP A 13 8.66 0.66 -4.01
CA TRP A 13 7.42 0.14 -4.57
C TRP A 13 7.42 -1.38 -4.74
N SER A 14 8.56 -1.98 -5.11
CA SER A 14 8.75 -3.43 -5.10
C SER A 14 8.61 -3.99 -3.69
N ARG A 15 9.22 -3.35 -2.69
CA ARG A 15 9.07 -3.73 -1.30
C ARG A 15 7.62 -3.64 -0.82
N LEU A 16 6.87 -2.62 -1.25
CA LEU A 16 5.43 -2.56 -0.99
C LEU A 16 4.71 -3.80 -1.52
N ALA A 17 5.00 -4.25 -2.75
CA ALA A 17 4.39 -5.46 -3.30
C ALA A 17 4.64 -6.70 -2.44
N ASP A 18 5.86 -6.86 -1.90
CA ASP A 18 6.22 -7.97 -1.00
C ASP A 18 5.47 -7.89 0.34
N GLU A 19 5.40 -6.70 0.94
CA GLU A 19 4.68 -6.46 2.19
C GLU A 19 3.16 -6.68 2.03
N LEU A 20 2.58 -6.34 0.88
CA LEU A 20 1.18 -6.61 0.56
C LEU A 20 0.92 -8.11 0.40
N ALA A 21 1.79 -8.81 -0.33
CA ALA A 21 1.67 -10.25 -0.56
C ALA A 21 1.73 -11.06 0.74
N THR A 22 2.67 -10.72 1.65
CA THR A 22 2.80 -11.36 2.96
C THR A 22 1.57 -11.17 3.85
N ARG A 23 0.86 -10.04 3.70
CA ARG A 23 -0.40 -9.72 4.41
C ARG A 23 -1.65 -10.17 3.68
N LYS A 24 -1.52 -10.80 2.50
CA LYS A 24 -2.63 -11.23 1.64
C LYS A 24 -3.57 -10.08 1.25
N LEU A 25 -3.02 -8.88 1.08
CA LEU A 25 -3.78 -7.71 0.65
C LEU A 25 -3.82 -7.65 -0.88
N SER A 26 -5.02 -7.62 -1.45
CA SER A 26 -5.24 -7.48 -2.88
C SER A 26 -5.58 -6.03 -3.22
N LEU A 27 -4.70 -5.37 -3.97
CA LEU A 27 -4.87 -4.00 -4.44
C LEU A 27 -4.09 -3.79 -5.74
N HIS A 28 -4.31 -2.66 -6.41
CA HIS A 28 -3.57 -2.31 -7.61
C HIS A 28 -2.34 -1.47 -7.25
N ASN A 29 -1.13 -2.02 -7.43
CA ASN A 29 0.13 -1.32 -7.22
C ASN A 29 0.77 -0.95 -8.57
N ASP A 30 0.85 0.34 -8.89
CA ASP A 30 1.55 0.87 -10.07
C ASP A 30 2.66 1.83 -9.62
N GLY A 31 3.74 1.25 -9.10
CA GLY A 31 4.92 2.01 -8.66
C GLY A 31 5.65 2.78 -9.77
N LYS A 32 5.42 2.45 -11.05
CA LYS A 32 5.97 3.25 -12.17
C LYS A 32 5.28 4.60 -12.28
N ARG A 33 4.01 4.66 -11.89
CA ARG A 33 3.21 5.89 -11.80
C ARG A 33 3.19 6.49 -10.39
N GLY A 34 3.87 5.87 -9.43
CA GLY A 34 3.87 6.32 -8.03
C GLY A 34 2.49 6.22 -7.37
N THR A 35 1.66 5.25 -7.79
CA THR A 35 0.28 5.14 -7.29
C THR A 35 -0.08 3.72 -6.84
N CYS A 36 -0.93 3.64 -5.82
CA CYS A 36 -1.53 2.42 -5.33
C CYS A 36 -3.02 2.65 -5.06
N ILE A 37 -3.89 1.81 -5.63
CA ILE A 37 -5.35 1.97 -5.57
C ILE A 37 -5.97 0.87 -4.71
N PHE A 38 -6.72 1.30 -3.70
CA PHE A 38 -7.54 0.47 -2.84
C PHE A 38 -9.01 0.50 -3.29
N ALA A 39 -9.49 -0.63 -3.81
CA ALA A 39 -10.83 -0.79 -4.36
C ALA A 39 -11.48 -2.08 -3.80
N PRO A 40 -11.93 -2.07 -2.52
CA PRO A 40 -12.56 -3.23 -1.92
C PRO A 40 -13.95 -3.48 -2.56
N PRO A 41 -14.47 -4.72 -2.49
CA PRO A 41 -15.84 -5.03 -2.91
C PRO A 41 -16.87 -4.16 -2.16
N LEU A 42 -17.99 -3.83 -2.82
CA LEU A 42 -19.05 -3.02 -2.21
C LEU A 42 -19.78 -3.72 -1.05
N CYS A 43 -19.64 -5.04 -0.94
CA CYS A 43 -20.21 -5.85 0.13
C CYS A 43 -19.28 -6.05 1.34
N ILE A 44 -18.11 -5.39 1.38
CA ILE A 44 -17.20 -5.44 2.51
C ILE A 44 -17.85 -4.84 3.76
N THR A 45 -17.57 -5.39 4.94
CA THR A 45 -17.96 -4.80 6.22
C THR A 45 -17.04 -3.64 6.60
N GLU A 46 -17.49 -2.79 7.53
CA GLU A 46 -16.66 -1.71 8.06
C GLU A 46 -15.41 -2.26 8.76
N ASP A 47 -15.54 -3.34 9.53
CA ASP A 47 -14.41 -3.95 10.24
C ASP A 47 -13.35 -4.52 9.28
N GLU A 48 -13.77 -5.20 8.21
CA GLU A 48 -12.87 -5.70 7.17
C GLU A 48 -12.17 -4.54 6.44
N LEU A 49 -12.89 -3.45 6.17
CA LEU A 49 -12.32 -2.24 5.57
C LEU A 49 -11.25 -1.62 6.49
N VAL A 50 -11.56 -1.44 7.78
CA VAL A 50 -10.64 -0.87 8.77
C VAL A 50 -9.42 -1.75 8.93
N LEU A 51 -9.60 -3.08 9.05
CA LEU A 51 -8.50 -4.03 9.18
C LEU A 51 -7.60 -4.03 7.94
N GLY A 52 -8.20 -4.02 6.75
CA GLY A 52 -7.47 -3.95 5.48
C GLY A 52 -6.67 -2.67 5.34
N LEU A 53 -7.26 -1.52 5.69
CA LEU A 53 -6.59 -0.22 5.60
C LEU A 53 -5.45 -0.06 6.61
N ARG A 54 -5.62 -0.58 7.84
CA ARG A 54 -4.54 -0.63 8.84
C ARG A 54 -3.38 -1.50 8.37
N SER A 55 -3.68 -2.70 7.88
CA SER A 55 -2.68 -3.63 7.34
C SER A 55 -1.92 -3.03 6.15
N PHE A 56 -2.62 -2.26 5.30
CA PHE A 56 -2.01 -1.48 4.23
C PHE A 56 -1.08 -0.39 4.78
N GLY A 57 -1.51 0.36 5.80
CA GLY A 57 -0.67 1.35 6.48
C GLY A 57 0.63 0.76 7.00
N ASP A 58 0.58 -0.40 7.64
CA ASP A 58 1.77 -1.11 8.13
C ASP A 58 2.72 -1.52 6.99
N ALA A 59 2.16 -2.01 5.87
CA ALA A 59 2.93 -2.34 4.67
C ALA A 59 3.60 -1.10 4.06
N ALA A 60 2.87 0.03 4.01
CA ALA A 60 3.40 1.29 3.49
C ALA A 60 4.53 1.83 4.37
N VAL A 61 4.40 1.79 5.70
CA VAL A 61 5.48 2.19 6.63
C VAL A 61 6.70 1.29 6.45
N ALA A 62 6.52 -0.02 6.35
CA ALA A 62 7.61 -0.96 6.12
C ALA A 62 8.33 -0.68 4.79
N ALA A 63 7.57 -0.39 3.73
CA ALA A 63 8.11 -0.13 2.40
C ALA A 63 8.80 1.23 2.26
N PHE A 64 8.17 2.29 2.76
CA PHE A 64 8.55 3.69 2.51
C PHE A 64 9.22 4.38 3.70
N GLY A 65 9.01 3.91 4.93
CA GLY A 65 9.49 4.57 6.16
C GLY A 65 11.01 4.70 6.27
N ALA A 66 11.78 3.87 5.56
CA ALA A 66 13.24 3.95 5.53
C ALA A 66 13.79 4.96 4.50
N PHE A 67 12.95 5.44 3.56
CA PHE A 67 13.36 6.35 2.49
C PHE A 67 13.12 7.84 2.80
N GLY A 68 12.59 8.15 3.98
CA GLY A 68 12.33 9.52 4.46
C GLY A 68 13.52 10.20 5.18
N GLY A 69 14.73 9.67 5.08
CA GLY A 69 15.94 10.34 5.59
C GLY A 69 16.35 11.50 4.67
N PRO A 70 16.94 12.60 5.20
CA PRO A 70 17.26 13.77 4.39
C PRO A 70 18.24 13.40 3.27
N ALA A 71 17.97 13.99 2.09
CA ALA A 71 18.76 13.89 0.86
C ALA A 71 20.21 14.38 1.02
#